data_AF-A0A820F5M6-F1
#
_entry.id   AF-A0A820F5M6-F1
#
_cell.length_a   1.000
_cell.length_b   1.000
_cell.length_c   1.000
_cell.angle_alpha   90.00
_cell.angle_beta   90.00
_cell.angle_gamma   90.00
#
_symmetry.space_group_name_H-M   'P 1'
#
loop_
_entity.id
_entity.type
_entity.pdbx_description
1 polymer ?
#
loop_
_entity_poly.entity_id
_entity_poly.type
_entity_poly.pdbx_seq_one_letter_code
_entity_poly.pdbx_strand_id
1 'polypeptide(L)' 'MATSFIRDSPYLSKDRITNLAHPELTVCSLCNGLLWLPVACEKCETSFCTSCIKTWRIEAEDPRLCP' A
#
# COMPACT_ATOMS: atom_id res chain seq x y z
N MET A 1 -32.91 11.88 22.46
CA MET A 1 -32.79 12.54 21.14
C MET A 1 -31.34 12.96 20.94
N ALA A 2 -30.66 12.34 19.97
CA ALA A 2 -29.68 12.95 19.05
C ALA A 2 -29.02 11.81 18.27
N THR A 3 -29.28 11.83 16.97
CA THR A 3 -29.07 10.77 15.97
C THR A 3 -27.66 10.77 15.40
N SER A 4 -27.15 9.57 15.16
CA SER A 4 -25.92 9.27 14.44
C SER A 4 -25.93 9.84 13.02
N PHE A 5 -24.86 10.54 12.63
CA PHE A 5 -24.63 10.92 11.23
C PHE A 5 -23.65 9.93 10.60
N ILE A 6 -24.17 8.84 10.02
CA ILE A 6 -23.43 8.05 9.03
C ILE A 6 -23.56 8.81 7.71
N ARG A 7 -22.43 9.29 7.21
CA ARG A 7 -22.32 9.97 5.93
C ARG A 7 -22.42 8.91 4.83
N ASP A 8 -23.62 8.79 4.27
CA ASP A 8 -23.92 7.96 3.11
C ASP A 8 -23.09 8.47 1.91
N SER A 9 -22.18 7.63 1.41
CA SER A 9 -21.41 7.90 0.19
C SER A 9 -21.92 6.97 -0.91
N PRO A 10 -22.55 7.48 -1.98
CA PRO A 10 -23.28 6.66 -2.97
C PRO A 10 -22.39 5.95 -4.01
N TYR A 11 -21.09 5.74 -3.75
CA TYR A 11 -20.15 5.13 -4.71
C TYR A 11 -19.49 3.83 -4.24
N LEU A 12 -20.04 3.15 -3.23
CA LEU A 12 -19.64 1.78 -2.89
C LEU A 12 -20.60 0.78 -3.52
N SER A 13 -20.55 0.69 -4.86
CA SER A 13 -21.17 -0.41 -5.58
C SER A 13 -20.43 -1.69 -5.22
N LYS A 14 -21.20 -2.60 -4.62
CA LYS A 14 -20.90 -3.97 -4.22
C LYS A 14 -20.16 -4.76 -5.31
N ASP A 15 -18.87 -4.94 -5.11
CA ASP A 15 -18.23 -6.23 -5.30
C ASP A 15 -17.54 -6.57 -3.98
N ARG A 16 -18.35 -7.00 -2.99
CA ARG A 16 -17.80 -7.64 -1.79
C ARG A 16 -17.05 -8.86 -2.30
N ILE A 17 -15.73 -8.82 -2.20
CA ILE A 17 -14.89 -9.94 -2.62
C ILE A 17 -15.14 -11.12 -1.67
N THR A 18 -16.12 -11.94 -2.00
CA THR A 18 -16.51 -13.16 -1.29
C THR A 18 -15.76 -14.36 -1.87
N ASN A 19 -14.42 -14.30 -1.86
CA ASN A 19 -13.47 -15.42 -1.96
C ASN A 19 -12.06 -14.88 -2.24
N LEU A 20 -11.38 -14.36 -1.22
CA LEU A 20 -9.93 -14.24 -1.28
C LEU A 20 -9.40 -15.04 -0.10
N ALA A 21 -9.11 -16.31 -0.35
CA ALA A 21 -8.04 -16.97 0.39
C ALA A 21 -6.84 -16.02 0.31
N HIS A 22 -6.56 -15.32 1.42
CA HIS A 22 -5.67 -14.17 1.51
C HIS A 22 -4.46 -14.32 0.57
N PRO A 23 -4.43 -13.67 -0.60
CA PRO A 23 -3.16 -13.49 -1.27
C PRO A 23 -2.45 -12.44 -0.43
N GLU A 24 -1.55 -12.90 0.45
CA GLU A 24 -0.58 -12.12 1.23
C GLU A 24 -0.58 -10.63 0.84
N LEU A 25 -1.46 -9.85 1.49
CA LEU A 25 -1.67 -8.46 1.12
C LEU A 25 -0.38 -7.71 1.44
N THR A 26 0.45 -7.52 0.41
CA THR A 26 1.75 -6.90 0.58
C THR A 26 1.55 -5.40 0.70
N VAL A 27 2.10 -4.79 1.74
CA VAL A 27 2.03 -3.35 1.99
C VAL A 27 3.38 -2.69 1.75
N CYS A 28 3.36 -1.42 1.35
CA CYS A 28 4.57 -0.62 1.21
C CYS A 28 5.16 -0.27 2.57
N SER A 29 6.43 -0.60 2.81
CA SER A 29 7.11 -0.26 4.07
C SER A 29 7.29 1.26 4.31
N LEU A 30 7.22 2.09 3.26
CA LEU A 30 7.39 3.55 3.38
C LEU A 30 6.07 4.31 3.61
N CYS A 31 4.97 3.88 2.97
CA CYS A 31 3.69 4.61 3.02
C CYS A 31 2.52 3.80 3.59
N ASN A 32 2.74 2.53 3.95
CA ASN A 32 1.72 1.59 4.42
C ASN A 32 0.54 1.39 3.44
N GLY A 33 0.71 1.76 2.17
CA GLY A 33 -0.28 1.52 1.12
C GLY A 33 -0.29 0.08 0.62
N LEU A 34 -1.47 -0.43 0.28
CA LEU A 34 -1.63 -1.76 -0.35
C LEU A 34 -0.95 -1.79 -1.72
N LEU A 35 -0.12 -2.81 -1.95
CA LEU A 35 0.62 -2.99 -3.19
C LEU A 35 -0.08 -4.00 -4.10
N TRP A 36 -0.39 -3.55 -5.32
CA TRP A 36 -0.82 -4.44 -6.41
C TRP A 36 0.37 -4.97 -7.22
N LEU A 37 1.45 -4.19 -7.31
CA LEU A 37 2.69 -4.54 -8.01
C LEU A 37 3.89 -4.14 -7.12
N PRO A 38 4.22 -4.96 -6.12
CA PRO A 38 5.28 -4.64 -5.17
C PRO A 38 6.66 -4.67 -5.83
N VAL A 39 7.50 -3.69 -5.49
CA VAL A 39 8.93 -3.72 -5.75
C VAL A 39 9.62 -4.27 -4.50
N ALA A 40 10.08 -5.50 -4.56
CA ALA A 40 10.79 -6.14 -3.45
C ALA A 40 12.28 -5.77 -3.48
N CYS A 41 12.87 -5.56 -2.31
CA CYS A 41 14.32 -5.46 -2.16
C CYS A 41 14.87 -6.76 -1.56
N GLU A 42 15.76 -7.43 -2.29
CA GLU A 42 16.36 -8.71 -1.86
C GLU A 42 17.27 -8.57 -0.63
N LYS A 43 17.79 -7.36 -0.36
CA LYS A 43 18.70 -7.12 0.76
C LYS A 43 18.00 -6.88 2.10
N CYS A 44 16.89 -6.16 2.07
CA CYS A 44 16.16 -5.76 3.27
C CYS A 44 14.87 -6.56 3.45
N GLU A 45 14.55 -7.46 2.51
CA GLU A 45 13.37 -8.33 2.54
C GLU A 45 12.05 -7.53 2.67
N THR A 46 12.04 -6.29 2.17
CA THR A 46 10.93 -5.34 2.24
C THR A 46 10.34 -5.06 0.87
N SER A 47 9.06 -4.67 0.87
CA SER A 47 8.29 -4.37 -0.35
C SER A 47 7.89 -2.90 -0.38
N PHE A 48 8.02 -2.29 -1.55
CA PHE A 48 7.78 -0.87 -1.75
C PHE A 48 6.87 -0.60 -2.94
N CYS A 49 6.21 0.56 -2.88
CA CYS A 49 5.49 1.11 -4.00
C CYS A 49 6.47 1.73 -5.01
N THR A 50 6.17 1.64 -6.32
CA THR A 50 7.03 2.20 -7.38
C THR A 50 7.31 3.69 -7.18
N SER A 51 6.33 4.46 -6.71
CA SER A 51 6.52 5.88 -6.42
C SER A 51 7.49 6.10 -5.26
N CYS A 52 7.32 5.34 -4.18
CA CYS A 52 8.09 5.43 -2.95
C CYS A 52 9.56 5.13 -3.19
N ILE A 53 9.85 4.04 -3.91
CA ILE A 53 11.23 3.65 -4.21
C ILE A 53 11.91 4.60 -5.21
N LYS A 54 11.15 5.17 -6.15
CA LYS A 54 11.67 6.19 -7.08
C LYS A 54 12.04 7.47 -6.35
N THR A 55 11.14 7.96 -5.49
CA THR A 55 11.39 9.14 -4.65
C THR A 55 12.61 8.91 -3.76
N TRP A 56 12.66 7.77 -3.07
CA TRP A 56 13.82 7.42 -2.25
C TRP A 56 15.13 7.42 -3.04
N ARG A 57 15.17 6.82 -4.25
CA ARG A 57 16.39 6.82 -5.09
C ARG A 57 16.85 8.22 -5.52
N ILE A 58 15.93 9.18 -5.62
CA ILE A 58 16.26 10.56 -5.99
C ILE A 58 16.78 11.33 -4.78
N GLU A 59 16.23 11.07 -3.59
CA GLU A 59 16.56 11.78 -2.35
C GLU A 59 17.69 11.13 -1.54
N ALA A 60 18.01 9.85 -1.79
CA ALA A 60 19.02 9.12 -1.05
C ALA A 60 20.44 9.63 -1.36
N GLU A 61 21.21 9.85 -0.29
CA GLU A 61 22.63 10.22 -0.38
C GLU A 61 23.48 9.09 -1.01
N ASP A 62 23.10 7.82 -0.77
CA ASP A 62 23.61 6.65 -1.50
C ASP A 62 22.46 5.73 -1.98
N PRO A 63 22.12 5.74 -3.28
CA PRO A 63 21.01 4.95 -3.85
C PRO A 63 21.27 3.44 -3.89
N ARG A 64 22.46 2.98 -3.45
CA ARG A 64 22.80 1.55 -3.32
C ARG A 64 22.40 0.96 -1.97
N LEU A 65 22.00 1.79 -1.01
CA LEU A 65 21.51 1.36 0.30
C LEU A 65 20.05 0.90 0.22
N CYS A 66 19.59 0.27 1.30
CA CYS A 66 18.18 -0.06 1.48
C CYS A 66 17.41 1.20 1.93
N PRO A 67 16.15 1.38 1.49
CA PRO A 67 15.26 2.40 2.05
C PRO A 67 14.95 2.21 3.53
#